data_AF-A0A261R8B9-F1
#
_entry.id   AF-A0A261R8B9-F1
#
_cell.length_a   1.000
_cell.length_b   1.000
_cell.length_c   1.000
_cell.angle_alpha   90.00
_cell.angle_beta   90.00
_cell.angle_gamma   90.00
#
_symmetry.space_group_name_H-M   'P 1'
#
loop_
_entity.id
_entity.type
_entity.pdbx_description
1 polymer ?
#
loop_
_entity_poly.entity_id
_entity_poly.type
_entity_poly.pdbx_seq_one_letter_code
_entity_poly.pdbx_strand_id
1 'polypeptide(L)'
;MKTILLIDSGNTRLKVAVVAVGAGGFVGSVDAARAADALAGTVGDRPLAATAGGIRAHAIDTHDAQGFADWLAGLPAAPVGALGTNVAGAARAAGIEAALAQIGCPTRWILPQAQAYGLTSRYTQPEQLGADRWASMLGVMTLRTPMSPTPTAGHTAAERETPSPFVLASFGTATTIDTVSADGVFEGGLILPGPALMKSALAAGTANLPLAQGQVTAYPTDTQQAISSGVAAAQAGAVLRQWLAGVRRYGTPPRIYAAGGGWPEVEGEIRRLLGDAAESMGCLPPTITVIENPVLYGLARIARAENLGLS
;
A
#
# COMPACT_ATOMS: atom_id res chain seq x y z
N MET A 1 -27.80 4.76 -0.21
CA MET A 1 -26.50 5.43 0.00
C MET A 1 -25.65 5.14 -1.22
N LYS A 2 -25.07 6.15 -1.89
CA LYS A 2 -24.23 5.90 -3.08
C LYS A 2 -22.87 5.37 -2.62
N THR A 3 -22.33 4.39 -3.34
CA THR A 3 -21.04 3.76 -3.03
C THR A 3 -20.10 3.83 -4.22
N ILE A 4 -18.79 3.92 -3.94
CA ILE A 4 -17.73 3.86 -4.93
C ILE A 4 -16.90 2.60 -4.66
N LEU A 5 -16.50 1.91 -5.72
CA LEU A 5 -15.56 0.81 -5.65
C LEU A 5 -14.13 1.34 -5.79
N LEU A 6 -13.23 0.96 -4.89
CA LEU A 6 -11.80 1.24 -4.97
C LEU A 6 -11.07 -0.02 -5.41
N ILE A 7 -10.15 0.11 -6.37
CA ILE A 7 -9.44 -1.03 -6.98
C ILE A 7 -7.93 -0.83 -6.97
N ASP A 8 -7.20 -1.74 -6.36
CA ASP A 8 -5.74 -1.87 -6.48
C ASP A 8 -5.44 -3.16 -7.25
N SER A 9 -5.24 -3.04 -8.56
CA SER A 9 -4.92 -4.15 -9.48
C SER A 9 -3.40 -4.32 -9.58
N GLY A 10 -2.85 -5.13 -8.67
CA GLY A 10 -1.44 -5.50 -8.62
C GLY A 10 -1.13 -6.82 -9.35
N ASN A 11 0.15 -7.15 -9.49
CA ASN A 11 0.61 -8.34 -10.24
C ASN A 11 0.21 -9.68 -9.60
N THR A 12 0.01 -9.73 -8.28
CA THR A 12 -0.26 -10.97 -7.55
C THR A 12 -1.66 -10.98 -6.95
N ARG A 13 -2.17 -9.82 -6.52
CA ARG A 13 -3.52 -9.71 -5.96
C ARG A 13 -4.26 -8.51 -6.53
N LEU A 14 -5.55 -8.70 -6.74
CA LEU A 14 -6.54 -7.65 -6.90
C LEU A 14 -7.10 -7.33 -5.50
N LYS A 15 -6.92 -6.10 -5.03
CA LYS A 15 -7.53 -5.66 -3.78
C LYS A 15 -8.64 -4.68 -4.07
N VAL A 16 -9.79 -4.89 -3.44
CA VAL A 16 -10.98 -4.08 -3.68
C VAL A 16 -11.60 -3.64 -2.36
N ALA A 17 -12.22 -2.48 -2.36
CA ALA A 17 -12.99 -1.99 -1.21
C ALA A 17 -14.18 -1.16 -1.68
N VAL A 18 -15.31 -1.28 -0.98
CA VAL A 18 -16.49 -0.44 -1.22
C VAL A 18 -16.54 0.65 -0.18
N VAL A 19 -16.63 1.90 -0.63
CA VAL A 19 -16.69 3.08 0.23
C VAL A 19 -17.99 3.83 0.04
N ALA A 20 -18.62 4.25 1.14
CA ALA A 20 -19.84 5.04 1.09
C ALA A 20 -19.54 6.54 0.95
N VAL A 21 -20.34 7.20 0.13
CA VAL A 21 -20.25 8.65 -0.13
C VAL A 21 -21.55 9.32 0.33
N GLY A 22 -21.43 10.36 1.16
CA GLY A 22 -22.56 11.14 1.68
C GLY A 22 -22.35 12.65 1.49
N ALA A 23 -23.39 13.46 1.73
CA ALA A 23 -23.39 14.91 1.49
C ALA A 23 -22.29 15.72 2.23
N GLY A 24 -21.58 15.10 3.18
CA GLY A 24 -20.39 15.65 3.87
C GLY A 24 -19.06 14.96 3.53
N GLY A 25 -19.01 14.10 2.52
CA GLY A 25 -17.83 13.32 2.11
C GLY A 25 -17.92 11.83 2.47
N PHE A 26 -16.76 11.19 2.59
CA PHE A 26 -16.63 9.76 2.93
C PHE A 26 -17.21 9.45 4.30
N VAL A 27 -18.09 8.44 4.38
CA VAL A 27 -18.80 8.07 5.62
C VAL A 27 -18.22 6.80 6.27
N GLY A 28 -17.51 5.97 5.50
CA GLY A 28 -16.93 4.70 5.98
C GLY A 28 -16.88 3.62 4.91
N SER A 29 -16.22 2.49 5.19
CA SER A 29 -16.28 1.29 4.35
C SER A 29 -17.62 0.59 4.50
N VAL A 30 -18.19 0.09 3.39
CA VAL A 30 -19.42 -0.71 3.40
C VAL A 30 -19.07 -2.19 3.43
N ASP A 31 -19.69 -2.93 4.35
CA ASP A 31 -19.46 -4.37 4.51
C ASP A 31 -20.08 -5.14 3.33
N ALA A 32 -19.25 -5.74 2.49
CA ALA A 32 -19.70 -6.77 1.53
C ALA A 32 -20.01 -8.10 2.23
N ALA A 33 -19.59 -8.26 3.49
CA ALA A 33 -19.66 -9.53 4.23
C ALA A 33 -21.09 -9.99 4.59
N ARG A 34 -22.13 -9.14 4.51
CA ARG A 34 -23.52 -9.60 4.75
C ARG A 34 -24.11 -10.42 3.59
N ALA A 35 -23.40 -10.58 2.47
CA ALA A 35 -23.85 -11.39 1.33
C ALA A 35 -23.04 -12.68 1.12
N ALA A 36 -21.83 -12.78 1.70
CA ALA A 36 -20.93 -13.92 1.49
C ALA A 36 -21.19 -15.11 2.43
N ASP A 37 -21.94 -14.92 3.54
CA ASP A 37 -22.31 -16.01 4.45
C ASP A 37 -23.21 -17.08 3.81
N ALA A 38 -23.68 -16.88 2.57
CA ALA A 38 -24.48 -17.85 1.82
C ALA A 38 -23.66 -18.82 0.93
N LEU A 39 -22.34 -18.60 0.76
CA LEU A 39 -21.50 -19.36 -0.20
C LEU A 39 -20.16 -19.82 0.40
N ALA A 40 -20.14 -20.19 1.68
CA ALA A 40 -18.97 -20.80 2.30
C ALA A 40 -18.66 -22.17 1.65
N GLY A 41 -17.64 -22.22 0.79
CA GLY A 41 -17.30 -23.47 0.12
C GLY A 41 -16.05 -23.52 -0.77
N THR A 42 -15.06 -22.64 -0.68
CA THR A 42 -13.72 -22.90 -1.28
C THR A 42 -12.60 -22.13 -0.58
N VAL A 43 -11.43 -22.78 -0.50
CA VAL A 43 -10.26 -22.38 0.28
C VAL A 43 -9.53 -21.21 -0.37
N GLY A 44 -9.36 -20.09 0.34
CA GLY A 44 -8.48 -18.98 -0.06
C GLY A 44 -8.93 -17.60 0.40
N ASP A 45 -10.21 -17.44 0.71
CA ASP A 45 -10.83 -16.16 0.99
C ASP A 45 -10.72 -15.77 2.47
N ARG A 46 -10.04 -14.66 2.80
CA ARG A 46 -9.96 -14.16 4.18
C ARG A 46 -10.14 -12.64 4.23
N PRO A 47 -11.08 -12.11 5.05
CA PRO A 47 -11.15 -10.69 5.34
C PRO A 47 -9.89 -10.21 6.06
N LEU A 48 -9.29 -9.11 5.61
CA LEU A 48 -8.19 -8.42 6.32
C LEU A 48 -8.76 -7.62 7.50
N ALA A 49 -8.06 -7.61 8.63
CA ALA A 49 -8.58 -7.10 9.91
C ALA A 49 -8.91 -5.59 9.85
N ALA A 50 -10.07 -5.22 10.39
CA ALA A 50 -10.52 -3.83 10.42
C ALA A 50 -9.90 -3.04 11.59
N THR A 51 -9.36 -1.85 11.30
CA THR A 51 -9.27 -0.78 12.31
C THR A 51 -10.58 0.00 12.32
N ALA A 52 -11.04 0.46 13.49
CA ALA A 52 -12.27 1.25 13.59
C ALA A 52 -12.14 2.52 12.72
N GLY A 53 -13.00 2.65 11.70
CA GLY A 53 -12.94 3.74 10.72
C GLY A 53 -12.02 3.51 9.50
N GLY A 54 -11.35 2.36 9.41
CA GLY A 54 -10.47 1.98 8.31
C GLY A 54 -11.19 1.41 7.08
N ILE A 55 -10.50 1.39 5.93
CA ILE A 55 -11.01 0.78 4.70
C ILE A 55 -10.89 -0.74 4.79
N ARG A 56 -12.03 -1.45 4.80
CA ARG A 56 -12.06 -2.91 4.68
C ARG A 56 -11.76 -3.32 3.24
N ALA A 57 -10.61 -3.95 3.04
CA ALA A 57 -10.20 -4.48 1.76
C ALA A 57 -10.52 -5.98 1.65
N HIS A 58 -10.92 -6.40 0.47
CA HIS A 58 -11.04 -7.80 0.07
C HIS A 58 -9.96 -8.09 -0.97
N ALA A 59 -9.29 -9.24 -0.87
CA ALA A 59 -8.15 -9.59 -1.71
C ALA A 59 -8.46 -10.84 -2.52
N ILE A 60 -8.45 -10.72 -3.83
CA ILE A 60 -8.73 -11.77 -4.80
C ILE A 60 -7.44 -12.08 -5.56
N ASP A 61 -7.22 -13.33 -5.94
CA ASP A 61 -6.09 -13.67 -6.81
C ASP A 61 -6.19 -12.90 -8.13
N THR A 62 -5.06 -12.43 -8.65
CA THR A 62 -5.06 -11.66 -9.92
C THR A 62 -5.49 -12.49 -11.12
N HIS A 63 -5.42 -13.81 -11.06
CA HIS A 63 -5.85 -14.69 -12.13
C HIS A 63 -7.28 -15.19 -11.94
N ASP A 64 -7.91 -14.90 -10.79
CA ASP A 64 -9.25 -15.34 -10.47
C ASP A 64 -10.30 -14.32 -10.93
N ALA A 65 -10.57 -14.32 -12.24
CA ALA A 65 -11.61 -13.47 -12.82
C ALA A 65 -13.02 -13.85 -12.35
N GLN A 66 -13.28 -15.14 -12.13
CA GLN A 66 -14.58 -15.61 -11.67
C GLN A 66 -14.84 -15.19 -10.23
N GLY A 67 -13.87 -15.35 -9.33
CA GLY A 67 -13.98 -14.90 -7.94
C GLY A 67 -14.23 -13.40 -7.83
N PHE A 68 -13.67 -12.58 -8.73
CA PHE A 68 -14.03 -11.16 -8.79
C PHE A 68 -15.47 -10.92 -9.23
N ALA A 69 -15.96 -11.63 -10.25
CA ALA A 69 -17.35 -11.52 -10.68
C ALA A 69 -18.34 -11.99 -9.59
N ASP A 70 -18.02 -13.09 -8.91
CA ASP A 70 -18.83 -13.63 -7.81
C ASP A 70 -18.87 -12.65 -6.63
N TRP A 71 -17.72 -12.05 -6.28
CA TRP A 71 -17.65 -11.01 -5.26
C TRP A 71 -18.48 -9.78 -5.63
N LEU A 72 -18.42 -9.33 -6.89
CA LEU A 72 -19.25 -8.21 -7.39
C LEU A 72 -20.75 -8.54 -7.31
N ALA A 73 -21.14 -9.75 -7.67
CA ALA A 73 -22.53 -10.21 -7.60
C ALA A 73 -23.05 -10.28 -6.15
N GLY A 74 -22.15 -10.47 -5.18
CA GLY A 74 -22.45 -10.42 -3.76
C GLY A 74 -22.63 -8.99 -3.20
N LEU A 75 -22.37 -7.92 -3.96
CA LEU A 75 -22.55 -6.58 -3.42
C LEU A 75 -24.04 -6.26 -3.18
N PRO A 76 -24.40 -5.63 -2.05
CA PRO A 76 -25.80 -5.34 -1.73
C PRO A 76 -26.45 -4.33 -2.69
N ALA A 77 -25.64 -3.52 -3.37
CA ALA A 77 -26.05 -2.62 -4.44
C ALA A 77 -24.85 -2.37 -5.36
N ALA A 78 -25.13 -2.15 -6.65
CA ALA A 78 -24.10 -1.76 -7.61
C ALA A 78 -23.47 -0.40 -7.21
N PRO A 79 -22.13 -0.31 -7.12
CA PRO A 79 -21.45 0.97 -6.94
C PRO A 79 -21.75 1.91 -8.10
N VAL A 80 -21.85 3.21 -7.82
CA VAL A 80 -22.15 4.23 -8.85
C VAL A 80 -20.94 4.55 -9.72
N GLY A 81 -19.77 4.03 -9.36
CA GLY A 81 -18.53 4.14 -10.11
C GLY A 81 -17.40 3.42 -9.40
N ALA A 82 -16.32 3.19 -10.14
CA ALA A 82 -15.11 2.57 -9.66
C ALA A 82 -13.89 3.45 -9.94
N LEU A 83 -12.97 3.50 -8.97
CA LEU A 83 -11.70 4.19 -9.07
C LEU A 83 -10.57 3.22 -8.77
N GLY A 84 -9.56 3.15 -9.63
CA GLY A 84 -8.49 2.19 -9.40
C GLY A 84 -7.11 2.59 -9.87
N THR A 85 -6.13 1.82 -9.44
CA THR A 85 -4.79 1.74 -10.01
C THR A 85 -4.62 0.39 -10.68
N ASN A 86 -3.91 0.36 -11.82
CA ASN A 86 -3.57 -0.90 -12.49
C ASN A 86 -2.09 -0.92 -12.86
N VAL A 87 -1.38 -1.91 -12.32
CA VAL A 87 0.01 -2.21 -12.67
C VAL A 87 0.18 -3.65 -13.17
N ALA A 88 -0.92 -4.38 -13.34
CA ALA A 88 -0.97 -5.77 -13.82
C ALA A 88 -1.14 -5.89 -15.35
N GLY A 89 -1.15 -4.77 -16.08
CA GLY A 89 -1.22 -4.73 -17.54
C GLY A 89 -2.64 -4.55 -18.12
N ALA A 90 -2.69 -4.28 -19.43
CA ALA A 90 -3.92 -3.85 -20.12
C ALA A 90 -5.00 -4.95 -20.17
N ALA A 91 -4.62 -6.21 -20.37
CA ALA A 91 -5.56 -7.32 -20.40
C ALA A 91 -6.32 -7.48 -19.07
N ARG A 92 -5.64 -7.27 -17.94
CA ARG A 92 -6.26 -7.32 -16.62
C ARG A 92 -7.24 -6.16 -16.41
N ALA A 93 -6.86 -4.94 -16.78
CA ALA A 93 -7.75 -3.79 -16.73
C ALA A 93 -9.03 -4.04 -17.56
N ALA A 94 -8.89 -4.52 -18.79
CA ALA A 94 -10.03 -4.83 -19.66
C ALA A 94 -10.96 -5.89 -19.06
N GLY A 95 -10.42 -6.92 -18.41
CA GLY A 95 -11.22 -7.93 -17.71
C GLY A 95 -11.99 -7.37 -16.51
N ILE A 96 -11.37 -6.49 -15.72
CA ILE A 96 -12.01 -5.79 -14.60
C ILE A 96 -13.12 -4.87 -15.11
N GLU A 97 -12.85 -4.09 -16.15
CA GLU A 97 -13.83 -3.21 -16.81
C GLU A 97 -15.02 -3.98 -17.35
N ALA A 98 -14.78 -5.13 -18.00
CA ALA A 98 -15.84 -5.97 -18.54
C ALA A 98 -16.77 -6.51 -17.43
N ALA A 99 -16.20 -6.94 -16.30
CA ALA A 99 -16.98 -7.39 -15.15
C ALA A 99 -17.82 -6.26 -14.53
N LEU A 100 -17.23 -5.06 -14.40
CA LEU A 100 -17.93 -3.89 -13.86
C LEU A 100 -19.02 -3.35 -14.80
N ALA A 101 -18.83 -3.48 -16.11
CA ALA A 101 -19.84 -3.12 -17.10
C ALA A 101 -21.12 -3.96 -16.97
N GLN A 102 -21.03 -5.23 -16.53
CA GLN A 102 -22.21 -6.09 -16.31
C GLN A 102 -23.14 -5.56 -15.23
N ILE A 103 -22.60 -4.79 -14.26
CA ILE A 103 -23.37 -4.17 -13.19
C ILE A 103 -23.57 -2.66 -13.42
N GLY A 104 -23.25 -2.15 -14.61
CA GLY A 104 -23.39 -0.73 -14.96
C GLY A 104 -22.47 0.20 -14.17
N CYS A 105 -21.33 -0.28 -13.68
CA CYS A 105 -20.38 0.49 -12.87
C CYS A 105 -19.24 1.04 -13.76
N PRO A 106 -19.20 2.35 -14.05
CA PRO A 106 -18.12 2.93 -14.85
C PRO A 106 -16.81 2.93 -14.08
N THR A 107 -15.69 2.63 -14.76
CA THR A 107 -14.35 2.54 -14.14
C THR A 107 -13.45 3.68 -14.60
N ARG A 108 -12.70 4.27 -13.66
CA ARG A 108 -11.64 5.24 -13.96
C ARG A 108 -10.32 4.78 -13.35
N TRP A 109 -9.29 4.67 -14.18
CA TRP A 109 -7.93 4.39 -13.73
C TRP A 109 -7.18 5.69 -13.43
N ILE A 110 -6.59 5.76 -12.24
CA ILE A 110 -5.77 6.88 -11.80
C ILE A 110 -4.37 6.75 -12.38
N LEU A 111 -3.89 7.87 -12.92
CA LEU A 111 -2.51 8.05 -13.35
C LEU A 111 -1.80 9.06 -12.45
N PRO A 112 -0.51 8.89 -12.17
CA PRO A 112 0.28 9.91 -11.48
C PRO A 112 0.33 11.22 -12.28
N GLN A 113 0.45 12.33 -11.56
CA GLN A 113 0.49 13.67 -12.12
C GLN A 113 1.72 14.41 -11.56
N ALA A 114 2.13 15.50 -12.23
CA ALA A 114 3.20 16.35 -11.73
C ALA A 114 2.88 16.90 -10.33
N GLN A 115 1.64 17.33 -10.12
CA GLN A 115 1.15 17.79 -8.82
C GLN A 115 -0.37 17.58 -8.73
N ALA A 116 -0.84 16.83 -7.74
CA ALA A 116 -2.26 16.69 -7.45
C ALA A 116 -2.50 16.20 -6.01
N TYR A 117 -3.67 16.52 -5.44
CA TYR A 117 -4.13 16.04 -4.12
C TYR A 117 -3.17 16.32 -2.95
N GLY A 118 -2.32 17.35 -3.08
CA GLY A 118 -1.31 17.75 -2.11
C GLY A 118 0.06 17.07 -2.29
N LEU A 119 0.21 16.19 -3.27
CA LEU A 119 1.47 15.51 -3.60
C LEU A 119 2.08 16.12 -4.87
N THR A 120 3.38 16.39 -4.84
CA THR A 120 4.17 16.87 -5.99
C THR A 120 5.22 15.82 -6.35
N SER A 121 5.30 15.40 -7.61
CA SER A 121 6.29 14.43 -8.09
C SER A 121 7.57 15.13 -8.57
N ARG A 122 8.74 14.62 -8.16
CA ARG A 122 10.05 15.01 -8.71
C ARG A 122 10.54 14.11 -9.85
N TYR A 123 9.75 13.12 -10.28
CA TYR A 123 10.09 12.38 -11.49
C TYR A 123 10.18 13.37 -12.67
N THR A 124 11.23 13.23 -13.49
CA THR A 124 11.38 14.01 -14.73
C THR A 124 10.18 13.85 -15.65
N GLN A 125 9.60 12.64 -15.66
CA GLN A 125 8.39 12.27 -16.39
C GLN A 125 7.39 11.67 -15.39
N PRO A 126 6.50 12.47 -14.77
CA PRO A 126 5.61 12.02 -13.70
C PRO A 126 4.75 10.80 -14.06
N GLU A 127 4.36 10.67 -15.32
CA GLU A 127 3.56 9.57 -15.86
C GLU A 127 4.25 8.20 -15.80
N GLN A 128 5.58 8.15 -15.65
CA GLN A 128 6.34 6.90 -15.47
C GLN A 128 6.31 6.36 -14.04
N LEU A 129 5.84 7.15 -13.08
CA LEU A 129 5.67 6.67 -11.72
C LEU A 129 4.57 5.59 -11.69
N GLY A 130 4.75 4.55 -10.88
CA GLY A 130 3.70 3.56 -10.67
C GLY A 130 2.45 4.21 -10.06
N ALA A 131 1.28 3.98 -10.65
CA ALA A 131 0.02 4.52 -10.13
C ALA A 131 -0.28 4.05 -8.71
N ASP A 132 0.09 2.80 -8.39
CA ASP A 132 0.05 2.20 -7.06
C ASP A 132 0.96 2.92 -6.06
N ARG A 133 2.19 3.27 -6.43
CA ARG A 133 3.12 4.05 -5.60
C ARG A 133 2.58 5.45 -5.34
N TRP A 134 2.07 6.12 -6.38
CA TRP A 134 1.43 7.43 -6.27
C TRP A 134 0.25 7.40 -5.28
N ALA A 135 -0.69 6.47 -5.48
CA ALA A 135 -1.83 6.29 -4.58
C ALA A 135 -1.38 5.91 -3.16
N SER A 136 -0.36 5.07 -3.00
CA SER A 136 0.13 4.68 -1.68
C SER A 136 0.70 5.87 -0.89
N MET A 137 1.45 6.75 -1.55
CA MET A 137 1.94 7.99 -0.91
C MET A 137 0.78 8.90 -0.48
N LEU A 138 -0.24 9.06 -1.32
CA LEU A 138 -1.47 9.77 -0.96
C LEU A 138 -2.20 9.10 0.21
N GLY A 139 -2.20 7.77 0.28
CA GLY A 139 -2.75 7.01 1.40
C GLY A 139 -2.07 7.31 2.71
N VAL A 140 -0.73 7.32 2.73
CA VAL A 140 0.05 7.74 3.91
C VAL A 140 -0.31 9.17 4.30
N MET A 141 -0.36 10.10 3.34
CA MET A 141 -0.74 11.49 3.62
C MET A 141 -2.15 11.60 4.23
N THR A 142 -3.12 10.81 3.75
CA THR A 142 -4.48 10.76 4.32
C THR A 142 -4.47 10.34 5.78
N LEU A 143 -3.74 9.27 6.11
CA LEU A 143 -3.66 8.75 7.48
C LEU A 143 -2.96 9.72 8.44
N ARG A 144 -2.15 10.64 7.90
CA ARG A 144 -1.47 11.70 8.66
C ARG A 144 -2.28 12.98 8.79
N THR A 145 -3.32 13.16 7.97
CA THR A 145 -4.16 14.35 8.06
C THR A 145 -5.33 14.04 9.00
N PRO A 146 -5.53 14.74 10.12
CA PRO A 146 -6.70 14.50 10.96
C PRO A 146 -7.99 14.67 10.12
N MET A 147 -8.90 13.70 10.22
CA MET A 147 -10.08 13.60 9.33
C MET A 147 -11.16 14.68 9.53
N SER A 148 -10.95 15.68 10.40
CA SER A 148 -11.95 16.72 10.68
C SER A 148 -11.31 18.12 10.80
N PRO A 149 -11.84 19.14 10.11
CA PRO A 149 -11.55 20.55 10.42
C PRO A 149 -12.32 21.04 11.67
N THR A 150 -13.24 20.23 12.22
CA THR A 150 -14.03 20.60 13.38
C THR A 150 -13.23 20.30 14.66
N PRO A 151 -12.88 21.32 15.47
CA PRO A 151 -12.31 21.08 16.79
C PRO A 151 -13.36 20.39 17.65
N THR A 152 -13.21 19.08 17.86
CA THR A 152 -13.92 18.40 18.94
C THR A 152 -13.37 18.95 20.26
N ALA A 153 -14.26 19.54 21.06
CA ALA A 153 -13.94 20.07 22.37
C ALA A 153 -13.16 19.02 23.19
N GLY A 154 -11.87 19.27 23.42
CA GLY A 154 -10.97 18.36 24.12
C GLY A 154 -9.60 18.18 23.45
N HIS A 155 -9.50 18.29 22.13
CA HIS A 155 -8.20 18.24 21.43
C HIS A 155 -7.68 19.66 21.23
N THR A 156 -6.61 20.01 21.93
CA THR A 156 -5.97 21.31 21.75
C THR A 156 -5.26 21.37 20.39
N ALA A 157 -5.14 22.56 19.81
CA ALA A 157 -4.42 22.77 18.55
C ALA A 157 -2.93 22.31 18.58
N ALA A 158 -2.40 21.95 19.75
CA ALA A 158 -1.04 21.47 19.98
C ALA A 158 -0.82 19.98 19.62
N GLU A 159 -1.88 19.21 19.34
CA GLU A 159 -1.78 17.78 18.95
C GLU A 159 -1.85 17.55 17.43
N ARG A 160 -1.83 18.62 16.63
CA ARG A 160 -1.60 18.49 15.19
C ARG A 160 -0.15 18.03 15.00
N GLU A 161 0.06 16.77 14.62
CA GLU A 161 1.39 16.29 14.24
C GLU A 161 1.99 17.25 13.22
N THR A 162 3.12 17.86 13.56
CA THR A 162 3.88 18.71 12.65
C THR A 162 4.20 17.91 11.38
N PRO A 163 3.94 18.44 10.17
CA PRO A 163 4.34 17.79 8.94
C PRO A 163 5.84 17.43 9.01
N SER A 164 6.13 16.18 8.70
CA SER A 164 7.48 15.61 8.77
C SER A 164 7.76 14.80 7.51
N PRO A 165 9.02 14.69 7.06
CA PRO A 165 9.37 13.80 5.97
C PRO A 165 9.06 12.34 6.37
N PHE A 166 8.77 11.52 5.37
CA PHE A 166 8.55 10.09 5.57
C PHE A 166 9.15 9.25 4.44
N VAL A 167 9.46 8.01 4.78
CA VAL A 167 9.82 6.93 3.86
C VAL A 167 8.70 5.91 3.89
N LEU A 168 8.12 5.59 2.73
CA LEU A 168 7.18 4.50 2.56
C LEU A 168 7.90 3.31 1.90
N ALA A 169 8.04 2.20 2.62
CA ALA A 169 8.59 0.95 2.12
C ALA A 169 7.46 -0.08 1.92
N SER A 170 7.18 -0.44 0.67
CA SER A 170 6.13 -1.40 0.30
C SER A 170 6.78 -2.71 -0.15
N PHE A 171 6.62 -3.78 0.62
CA PHE A 171 7.19 -5.10 0.38
C PHE A 171 6.20 -6.02 -0.36
N GLY A 172 6.05 -5.80 -1.68
CA GLY A 172 5.22 -6.61 -2.57
C GLY A 172 6.05 -7.53 -3.47
N THR A 173 5.54 -7.84 -4.68
CA THR A 173 6.28 -8.55 -5.74
C THR A 173 7.60 -7.86 -6.05
N ALA A 174 7.54 -6.54 -6.22
CA ALA A 174 8.67 -5.65 -6.08
C ALA A 174 8.59 -4.98 -4.70
N THR A 175 9.74 -4.67 -4.11
CA THR A 175 9.81 -3.70 -3.02
C THR A 175 10.03 -2.31 -3.59
N THR A 176 9.24 -1.35 -3.14
CA THR A 176 9.43 0.07 -3.44
C THR A 176 9.74 0.84 -2.16
N ILE A 177 10.61 1.84 -2.25
CA ILE A 177 10.95 2.70 -1.11
C ILE A 177 10.87 4.16 -1.56
N ASP A 178 9.82 4.84 -1.15
CA ASP A 178 9.44 6.17 -1.62
C ASP A 178 9.69 7.22 -0.53
N THR A 179 10.42 8.30 -0.85
CA THR A 179 10.72 9.37 0.12
C THR A 179 9.90 10.62 -0.20
N VAL A 180 9.14 11.10 0.78
CA VAL A 180 8.29 12.28 0.65
C VAL A 180 8.67 13.31 1.72
N SER A 181 8.82 14.57 1.32
CA SER A 181 9.14 15.68 2.23
C SER A 181 7.95 16.05 3.13
N ALA A 182 8.19 16.92 4.12
CA ALA A 182 7.13 17.47 4.97
C ALA A 182 6.07 18.24 4.17
N ASP A 183 6.46 18.86 3.06
CA ASP A 183 5.61 19.68 2.19
C ASP A 183 4.84 18.86 1.13
N GLY A 184 4.90 17.52 1.20
CA GLY A 184 4.24 16.64 0.23
C GLY A 184 4.99 16.58 -1.11
N VAL A 185 6.31 16.73 -1.12
CA VAL A 185 7.13 16.52 -2.33
C VAL A 185 7.67 15.10 -2.32
N PHE A 186 7.26 14.26 -3.27
CA PHE A 186 7.91 13.00 -3.57
C PHE A 186 9.26 13.28 -4.22
N GLU A 187 10.34 13.06 -3.47
CA GLU A 187 11.72 13.33 -3.92
C GLU A 187 12.27 12.25 -4.85
N GLY A 188 11.61 11.10 -4.90
CA GLY A 188 12.09 9.90 -5.59
C GLY A 188 12.11 8.69 -4.67
N GLY A 189 12.48 7.55 -5.24
CA GLY A 189 12.47 6.28 -4.52
C GLY A 189 13.25 5.18 -5.22
N LEU A 190 13.29 4.03 -4.57
CA LEU A 190 13.95 2.82 -5.05
C LEU A 190 12.92 1.78 -5.50
N ILE A 191 13.28 0.97 -6.49
CA ILE A 191 12.59 -0.26 -6.86
C ILE A 191 13.63 -1.38 -6.80
N LEU A 192 13.32 -2.45 -6.08
CA LEU A 192 14.14 -3.65 -5.96
C LEU A 192 13.22 -4.87 -5.97
N PRO A 193 13.70 -6.08 -6.32
CA PRO A 193 12.87 -7.28 -6.21
C PRO A 193 12.39 -7.45 -4.76
N GLY A 194 11.14 -7.89 -4.59
CA GLY A 194 10.61 -8.20 -3.25
C GLY A 194 11.26 -9.45 -2.64
N PRO A 195 11.06 -9.72 -1.34
CA PRO A 195 11.69 -10.84 -0.65
C PRO A 195 11.45 -12.20 -1.36
N ALA A 196 10.19 -12.49 -1.68
CA ALA A 196 9.83 -13.71 -2.40
C ALA A 196 10.44 -13.77 -3.81
N LEU A 197 10.45 -12.65 -4.54
CA LEU A 197 11.05 -12.59 -5.88
C LEU A 197 12.57 -12.80 -5.84
N MET A 198 13.27 -12.24 -4.85
CA MET A 198 14.71 -12.48 -4.66
C MET A 198 15.00 -13.97 -4.43
N LYS A 199 14.24 -14.63 -3.56
CA LYS A 199 14.38 -16.07 -3.30
C LYS A 199 14.10 -16.90 -4.55
N SER A 200 13.01 -16.60 -5.26
CA SER A 200 12.66 -17.30 -6.50
C SER A 200 13.71 -17.09 -7.59
N ALA A 201 14.29 -15.90 -7.70
CA ALA A 201 15.35 -15.60 -8.66
C ALA A 201 16.63 -16.40 -8.38
N LEU A 202 17.02 -16.55 -7.10
CA LEU A 202 18.16 -17.40 -6.73
C LEU A 202 17.91 -18.88 -7.03
N ALA A 203 16.71 -19.38 -6.70
CA ALA A 203 16.35 -20.77 -6.95
C ALA A 203 16.28 -21.11 -8.45
N ALA A 204 15.73 -20.21 -9.26
CA ALA A 204 15.61 -20.41 -10.71
C ALA A 204 16.90 -20.09 -11.48
N GLY A 205 17.70 -19.14 -11.00
CA GLY A 205 18.86 -18.61 -11.69
C GLY A 205 20.19 -19.31 -11.36
N THR A 206 20.19 -20.31 -10.49
CA THR A 206 21.40 -21.03 -10.08
C THR A 206 21.16 -22.54 -10.06
N ALA A 207 22.22 -23.33 -10.25
CA ALA A 207 22.09 -24.77 -10.41
C ALA A 207 21.63 -25.51 -9.13
N ASN A 208 21.99 -25.01 -7.95
CA ASN A 208 21.91 -25.77 -6.70
C ASN A 208 21.27 -25.00 -5.53
N LEU A 209 20.80 -23.77 -5.70
CA LEU A 209 20.16 -23.05 -4.59
C LEU A 209 18.68 -23.43 -4.49
N PRO A 210 18.19 -23.77 -3.28
CA PRO A 210 16.78 -24.09 -3.07
C PRO A 210 15.93 -22.82 -2.97
N LEU A 211 14.61 -22.98 -3.08
CA LEU A 211 13.67 -21.96 -2.62
C LEU A 211 13.70 -21.92 -1.09
N ALA A 212 14.36 -20.90 -0.53
CA ALA A 212 14.75 -20.93 0.87
C ALA A 212 13.67 -20.52 1.88
N GLN A 213 13.65 -21.23 3.02
CA GLN A 213 12.82 -20.97 4.19
C GLN A 213 13.63 -21.02 5.50
N GLY A 214 14.86 -20.52 5.46
CA GLY A 214 15.72 -20.45 6.66
C GLY A 214 15.37 -19.27 7.57
N GLN A 215 15.76 -19.38 8.84
CA GLN A 215 15.71 -18.26 9.79
C GLN A 215 16.73 -17.19 9.41
N VAL A 216 16.37 -15.92 9.61
CA VAL A 216 17.29 -14.78 9.45
C VAL A 216 18.24 -14.74 10.64
N THR A 217 19.55 -14.69 10.37
CA THR A 217 20.62 -14.63 11.38
C THR A 217 21.79 -13.78 10.87
N ALA A 218 22.60 -13.25 11.78
CA ALA A 218 23.77 -12.43 11.44
C ALA A 218 24.89 -13.24 10.78
N TYR A 219 25.06 -14.51 11.17
CA TYR A 219 26.13 -15.38 10.70
C TYR A 219 25.54 -16.73 10.26
N PRO A 220 24.93 -16.81 9.07
CA PRO A 220 24.31 -18.04 8.59
C PRO A 220 25.38 -19.10 8.29
N THR A 221 25.14 -20.33 8.74
CA THR A 221 26.05 -21.48 8.55
C THR A 221 25.48 -22.58 7.66
N ASP A 222 24.32 -22.34 7.04
CA ASP A 222 23.74 -23.21 6.02
C ASP A 222 23.08 -22.38 4.90
N THR A 223 22.82 -23.02 3.77
CA THR A 223 22.30 -22.38 2.56
C THR A 223 20.92 -21.74 2.75
N GLN A 224 20.02 -22.36 3.53
CA GLN A 224 18.67 -21.84 3.75
C GLN A 224 18.74 -20.53 4.55
N GLN A 225 19.54 -20.52 5.63
CA GLN A 225 19.79 -19.33 6.43
C GLN A 225 20.54 -18.27 5.62
N ALA A 226 21.52 -18.66 4.81
CA ALA A 226 22.32 -17.72 4.00
C ALA A 226 21.45 -16.96 3.00
N ILE A 227 20.55 -17.65 2.30
CA ILE A 227 19.62 -17.02 1.36
C ILE A 227 18.63 -16.11 2.10
N SER A 228 17.94 -16.62 3.13
CA SER A 228 16.96 -15.82 3.89
C SER A 228 17.59 -14.58 4.53
N SER A 229 18.78 -14.72 5.13
CA SER A 229 19.49 -13.62 5.78
C SER A 229 20.02 -12.60 4.77
N GLY A 230 20.55 -13.06 3.62
CA GLY A 230 20.98 -12.18 2.54
C GLY A 230 19.83 -11.36 1.94
N VAL A 231 18.66 -11.99 1.76
CA VAL A 231 17.44 -11.29 1.31
C VAL A 231 16.99 -10.25 2.33
N ALA A 232 16.90 -10.62 3.61
CA ALA A 232 16.52 -9.68 4.67
C ALA A 232 17.52 -8.51 4.78
N ALA A 233 18.82 -8.78 4.70
CA ALA A 233 19.87 -7.77 4.73
C ALA A 233 19.79 -6.80 3.53
N ALA A 234 19.49 -7.30 2.33
CA ALA A 234 19.32 -6.45 1.15
C ALA A 234 18.13 -5.49 1.30
N GLN A 235 17.00 -6.00 1.81
CA GLN A 235 15.79 -5.21 2.05
C GLN A 235 16.03 -4.17 3.14
N ALA A 236 16.62 -4.58 4.26
CA ALA A 236 16.95 -3.68 5.37
C ALA A 236 17.98 -2.62 4.99
N GLY A 237 19.02 -2.99 4.25
CA GLY A 237 20.03 -2.06 3.75
C GLY A 237 19.43 -0.99 2.84
N ALA A 238 18.46 -1.35 1.98
CA ALA A 238 17.78 -0.39 1.12
C ALA A 238 16.93 0.61 1.93
N VAL A 239 16.20 0.14 2.95
CA VAL A 239 15.43 1.01 3.86
C VAL A 239 16.36 1.91 4.67
N LEU A 240 17.41 1.36 5.28
CA LEU A 240 18.42 2.11 6.03
C LEU A 240 19.03 3.21 5.16
N ARG A 241 19.43 2.88 3.93
CA ARG A 241 20.03 3.84 2.99
C ARG A 241 19.10 5.02 2.72
N GLN A 242 17.79 4.79 2.49
CA GLN A 242 16.84 5.88 2.29
C GLN A 242 16.57 6.68 3.56
N TRP A 243 16.48 6.01 4.70
CA TRP A 243 16.30 6.68 5.98
C TRP A 243 17.47 7.61 6.30
N LEU A 244 18.71 7.14 6.18
CA LEU A 244 19.93 7.95 6.36
C LEU A 244 20.03 9.10 5.34
N ALA A 245 19.60 8.88 4.09
CA ALA A 245 19.53 9.94 3.09
C ALA A 245 18.52 11.03 3.49
N GLY A 246 17.37 10.64 4.04
CA GLY A 246 16.39 11.56 4.61
C GLY A 246 16.93 12.33 5.81
N VAL A 247 17.59 11.66 6.76
CA VAL A 247 18.25 12.31 7.91
C VAL A 247 19.20 13.41 7.43
N ARG A 248 20.10 13.09 6.48
CA ARG A 248 21.06 14.05 5.92
C ARG A 248 20.38 15.21 5.19
N ARG A 249 19.28 14.97 4.47
CA ARG A 249 18.58 15.99 3.69
C ARG A 249 17.77 16.95 4.55
N TYR A 250 17.11 16.44 5.58
CA TYR A 250 16.11 17.20 6.34
C TYR A 250 16.56 17.59 7.75
N GLY A 251 17.72 17.13 8.19
CA GLY A 251 18.23 17.35 9.55
C GLY A 251 17.41 16.65 10.65
N THR A 252 16.33 15.95 10.27
CA THR A 252 15.47 15.17 11.16
C THR A 252 15.23 13.79 10.56
N PRO A 253 15.17 12.71 11.39
CA PRO A 253 14.87 11.38 10.89
C PRO A 253 13.47 11.30 10.28
N PRO A 254 13.32 10.82 9.03
CA PRO A 254 12.01 10.61 8.46
C PRO A 254 11.28 9.48 9.19
N ARG A 255 9.97 9.60 9.31
CA ARG A 255 9.11 8.50 9.78
C ARG A 255 9.11 7.37 8.76
N ILE A 256 8.95 6.14 9.21
CA ILE A 256 8.91 4.99 8.31
C ILE A 256 7.50 4.41 8.30
N TYR A 257 6.96 4.22 7.10
CA TYR A 257 5.75 3.49 6.86
C TYR A 257 6.09 2.19 6.13
N ALA A 258 5.58 1.07 6.62
CA ALA A 258 5.78 -0.25 6.01
C ALA A 258 4.44 -0.78 5.50
N ALA A 259 4.44 -1.42 4.33
CA ALA A 259 3.25 -2.06 3.76
C ALA A 259 3.63 -3.32 2.99
N GLY A 260 2.63 -4.10 2.60
CA GLY A 260 2.81 -5.27 1.71
C GLY A 260 3.03 -6.59 2.45
N GLY A 261 2.69 -7.68 1.78
CA GLY A 261 2.68 -9.03 2.37
C GLY A 261 4.07 -9.58 2.68
N GLY A 262 5.14 -9.00 2.13
CA GLY A 262 6.52 -9.36 2.43
C GLY A 262 7.07 -8.74 3.71
N TRP A 263 6.37 -7.77 4.32
CA TRP A 263 6.85 -7.08 5.54
C TRP A 263 7.21 -8.03 6.70
N PRO A 264 6.38 -9.03 7.07
CA PRO A 264 6.68 -9.90 8.21
C PRO A 264 7.99 -10.67 8.08
N GLU A 265 8.43 -10.94 6.85
CA GLU A 265 9.68 -11.68 6.58
C GLU A 265 10.93 -10.84 6.88
N VAL A 266 10.84 -9.51 6.71
CA VAL A 266 11.98 -8.58 6.77
C VAL A 266 11.94 -7.65 7.99
N GLU A 267 10.83 -7.63 8.72
CA GLU A 267 10.59 -6.74 9.86
C GLU A 267 11.71 -6.78 10.90
N GLY A 268 12.11 -7.99 11.33
CA GLY A 268 13.12 -8.17 12.37
C GLY A 268 14.45 -7.52 12.00
N GLU A 269 14.92 -7.77 10.78
CA GLU A 269 16.21 -7.24 10.31
C GLU A 269 16.15 -5.73 10.04
N ILE A 270 15.04 -5.22 9.52
CA ILE A 270 14.83 -3.78 9.33
C ILE A 270 14.84 -3.04 10.67
N ARG A 271 14.10 -3.54 11.67
CA ARG A 271 14.07 -2.93 13.01
C ARG A 271 15.44 -2.95 13.67
N ARG A 272 16.14 -4.08 13.61
CA ARG A 272 17.49 -4.24 14.15
C ARG A 272 18.45 -3.22 13.51
N LEU A 273 18.54 -3.21 12.18
CA LEU A 273 19.51 -2.39 11.47
C LEU A 273 19.25 -0.87 11.62
N LEU A 274 17.98 -0.45 11.64
CA LEU A 274 17.63 0.95 11.93
C LEU A 274 17.90 1.32 13.39
N GLY A 275 17.72 0.38 14.32
CA GLY A 275 18.06 0.55 15.74
C GLY A 275 19.55 0.80 15.93
N ASP A 276 20.39 -0.08 15.39
CA ASP A 276 21.86 0.03 15.46
C ASP A 276 22.35 1.37 14.86
N ALA A 277 21.75 1.78 13.74
CA ALA A 277 22.10 3.04 13.08
C ALA A 277 21.67 4.26 13.89
N ALA A 278 20.49 4.23 14.51
CA ALA A 278 20.01 5.30 15.37
C ALA A 278 20.88 5.43 16.64
N GLU A 279 21.23 4.32 17.27
CA GLU A 279 22.15 4.27 18.41
C GLU A 279 23.51 4.88 18.04
N SER A 280 24.08 4.48 16.90
CA SER A 280 25.36 5.00 16.40
C SER A 280 25.33 6.51 16.13
N MET A 281 24.16 7.08 15.83
CA MET A 281 23.97 8.51 15.63
C MET A 281 23.54 9.26 16.90
N GLY A 282 23.35 8.57 18.03
CA GLY A 282 22.89 9.16 19.28
C GLY A 282 21.44 9.66 19.22
N CYS A 283 20.58 9.04 18.40
CA CYS A 283 19.16 9.38 18.30
C CYS A 283 18.25 8.19 18.61
N LEU A 284 16.96 8.45 18.80
CA LEU A 284 15.97 7.38 18.97
C LEU A 284 15.75 6.63 17.65
N PRO A 285 15.48 5.31 17.70
CA PRO A 285 15.11 4.55 16.51
C PRO A 285 13.83 5.12 15.88
N PRO A 286 13.69 5.07 14.55
CA PRO A 286 12.51 5.58 13.89
C PRO A 286 11.27 4.76 14.26
N THR A 287 10.15 5.44 14.50
CA THR A 287 8.85 4.78 14.58
C THR A 287 8.49 4.21 13.21
N ILE A 288 8.26 2.90 13.16
CA ILE A 288 7.75 2.19 11.98
C ILE A 288 6.25 1.96 12.15
N THR A 289 5.46 2.57 11.28
CA THR A 289 4.00 2.37 11.23
C THR A 289 3.65 1.43 10.08
N VAL A 290 3.06 0.28 10.39
CA VAL A 290 2.57 -0.64 9.37
C VAL A 290 1.21 -0.15 8.88
N ILE A 291 1.07 0.02 7.56
CA ILE A 291 -0.18 0.42 6.91
C ILE A 291 -0.67 -0.71 6.03
N GLU A 292 -1.91 -1.11 6.27
CA GLU A 292 -2.62 -2.00 5.37
C GLU A 292 -3.25 -1.21 4.22
N ASN A 293 -3.03 -1.69 2.99
CA ASN A 293 -3.69 -1.19 1.78
C ASN A 293 -3.58 0.33 1.55
N PRO A 294 -2.35 0.92 1.57
CA PRO A 294 -2.16 2.35 1.40
C PRO A 294 -2.72 2.87 0.05
N VAL A 295 -2.68 2.05 -1.00
CA VAL A 295 -3.30 2.37 -2.30
C VAL A 295 -4.78 2.72 -2.15
N LEU A 296 -5.54 1.92 -1.41
CA LEU A 296 -6.99 2.14 -1.23
C LEU A 296 -7.26 3.42 -0.44
N TYR A 297 -6.43 3.76 0.56
CA TYR A 297 -6.52 5.05 1.25
C TYR A 297 -6.23 6.23 0.33
N GLY A 298 -5.29 6.09 -0.60
CA GLY A 298 -5.03 7.10 -1.63
C GLY A 298 -6.19 7.28 -2.60
N LEU A 299 -6.77 6.18 -3.07
CA LEU A 299 -7.93 6.20 -3.95
C LEU A 299 -9.15 6.81 -3.25
N ALA A 300 -9.36 6.52 -1.96
CA ALA A 300 -10.41 7.15 -1.17
C ALA A 300 -10.21 8.68 -1.04
N ARG A 301 -8.97 9.15 -0.87
CA ARG A 301 -8.63 10.58 -0.87
C ARG A 301 -9.01 11.25 -2.18
N ILE A 302 -8.69 10.61 -3.31
CA ILE A 302 -9.00 11.12 -4.64
C ILE A 302 -10.53 11.16 -4.86
N ALA A 303 -11.23 10.06 -4.54
CA ALA A 303 -12.68 9.98 -4.65
C ALA A 303 -13.38 11.10 -3.85
N ARG A 304 -12.90 11.40 -2.63
CA ARG A 304 -13.39 12.50 -1.81
C ARG A 304 -13.10 13.87 -2.43
N ALA A 305 -11.87 14.09 -2.90
CA ALA A 305 -11.46 15.38 -3.47
C ALA A 305 -12.26 15.74 -4.74
N GLU A 306 -12.70 14.74 -5.50
CA GLU A 306 -13.46 14.92 -6.73
C GLU A 306 -14.99 14.84 -6.57
N ASN A 307 -15.49 14.66 -5.34
CA ASN A 307 -16.93 14.46 -5.06
C ASN A 307 -17.57 13.33 -5.89
N LEU A 308 -16.80 12.27 -6.19
CA LEU A 308 -17.27 11.13 -6.98
C LEU A 308 -18.43 10.44 -6.27
N GLY A 309 -19.56 10.29 -6.98
CA GLY A 309 -20.77 9.70 -6.44
C GLY A 309 -21.67 10.66 -5.66
N LEU A 310 -21.42 11.98 -5.67
CA LEU A 310 -22.34 12.99 -5.11
C LEU A 310 -23.15 13.75 -6.17
N SER A 311 -22.77 13.65 -7.45
CA SER A 311 -23.56 14.11 -8.60
C SER A 311 -24.74 13.17 -8.91
#